data_AF-A0A382NKN5-F1
#
_entry.id   AF-A0A382NKN5-F1
#
_cell.length_a   1.000
_cell.length_b   1.000
_cell.length_c   1.000
_cell.angle_alpha   90.00
_cell.angle_beta   90.00
_cell.angle_gamma   90.00
#
_symmetry.space_group_name_H-M   'P 1'
#
loop_
_entity.id
_entity.type
_entity.pdbx_description
1 polymer ?
#
loop_
_entity_poly.entity_id
_entity_poly.type
_entity_poly.pdbx_seq_one_letter_code
_entity_poly.pdbx_strand_id
1 'polypeptide(L)'
;VGQEDAKRAVAIALRNRWRRQQLSDDLREEVLPKNILMIGPTGVGKTEIARRVAKLAQAPFIKVEATKFTEVGYVGRDVESIVRDLVEVALNMARERMRKEVEARAHG
;
A
#
# COMPACT_ATOMS: atom_id res chain seq x y z
N VAL A 1 8.26 -11.49 -14.02
CA VAL A 1 9.22 -11.53 -15.15
C VAL A 1 9.08 -10.22 -15.91
N GLY A 2 10.18 -9.59 -16.35
CA GLY A 2 10.15 -8.27 -17.01
C GLY A 2 9.68 -7.12 -16.11
N GLN A 3 9.25 -6.00 -16.72
CA GLN A 3 8.77 -4.78 -16.05
C GLN A 3 9.83 -4.10 -15.16
N GLU A 4 11.09 -4.08 -15.61
CA GLU A 4 12.22 -3.57 -14.80
C GLU A 4 12.06 -2.10 -14.39
N ASP A 5 11.53 -1.25 -15.27
CA ASP A 5 11.30 0.17 -14.94
C ASP A 5 10.23 0.34 -13.85
N ALA A 6 9.12 -0.41 -13.95
CA ALA A 6 8.07 -0.38 -12.93
C ALA A 6 8.58 -0.92 -11.58
N LYS A 7 9.35 -2.00 -11.59
CA LYS A 7 9.98 -2.53 -10.37
C LYS A 7 10.95 -1.52 -9.74
N ARG A 8 11.79 -0.88 -10.58
CA ARG A 8 12.74 0.16 -10.13
C ARG A 8 12.01 1.35 -9.54
N ALA A 9 10.97 1.85 -10.19
CA ALA A 9 10.17 2.97 -9.70
C ALA A 9 9.58 2.69 -8.31
N VAL A 10 9.02 1.48 -8.12
CA VAL A 10 8.45 1.09 -6.83
C VAL A 10 9.52 0.89 -5.76
N ALA A 11 10.67 0.30 -6.11
CA ALA A 11 11.79 0.15 -5.18
C ALA A 11 12.32 1.51 -4.69
N ILE A 12 12.41 2.50 -5.59
CA ILE A 12 12.81 3.87 -5.24
C ILE A 12 11.79 4.51 -4.29
N ALA A 13 10.49 4.37 -4.57
CA ALA A 13 9.44 4.92 -3.70
C ALA A 13 9.50 4.33 -2.28
N LEU A 14 9.68 3.01 -2.15
CA LEU A 14 9.87 2.36 -0.85
C LEU A 14 11.14 2.85 -0.14
N ARG A 15 12.26 2.94 -0.86
CA ARG A 15 13.53 3.41 -0.29
C ARG A 15 13.42 4.86 0.19
N ASN A 16 12.69 5.71 -0.54
CA ASN A 16 12.45 7.09 -0.15
C ASN A 16 11.61 7.19 1.14
N ARG A 17 10.65 6.28 1.35
CA ARG A 17 9.93 6.21 2.62
C ARG A 17 10.86 5.89 3.79
N TRP A 18 11.79 4.96 3.63
CA TRP A 18 12.80 4.65 4.64
C TRP A 18 13.79 5.82 4.88
N ARG A 19 14.20 6.52 3.82
CA ARG A 19 15.04 7.73 3.94
C ARG A 19 14.32 8.83 4.71
N ARG A 20 13.04 9.06 4.43
CA ARG A 20 12.21 10.05 5.13
C ARG A 20 12.16 9.79 6.65
N GLN A 21 12.13 8.53 7.08
CA GLN A 21 12.13 8.18 8.50
C GLN A 21 13.44 8.53 9.23
N GLN A 22 14.55 8.74 8.50
CA GLN A 22 15.83 9.14 9.07
C GLN A 22 16.05 10.65 9.12
N LEU A 23 15.14 11.44 8.54
CA LEU A 23 15.21 12.90 8.62
C LEU A 23 14.78 13.38 10.01
N SER A 24 15.23 14.59 10.38
CA SER A 24 14.69 15.33 11.51
C SER A 24 13.20 15.59 11.29
N ASP A 25 12.45 15.82 12.38
CA ASP A 25 10.99 15.96 12.31
C ASP A 25 10.57 17.13 11.41
N ASP A 26 11.23 18.29 11.53
CA ASP A 26 10.98 19.48 10.69
C ASP A 26 11.12 19.16 9.18
N LEU A 27 12.20 18.49 8.78
CA LEU A 27 12.43 18.12 7.38
C LEU A 27 11.54 16.96 6.92
N ARG A 28 11.09 16.11 7.85
CA ARG A 28 10.25 14.94 7.53
C ARG A 28 8.86 15.37 7.08
N GLU A 29 8.32 16.46 7.62
CA GLU A 29 7.02 17.00 7.22
C GLU A 29 7.03 17.57 5.79
N GLU A 30 8.15 18.19 5.38
CA GLU A 30 8.32 18.75 4.05
C GLU A 30 8.46 17.69 2.93
N VAL A 31 8.87 16.47 3.28
CA VAL A 31 9.09 15.39 2.30
C VAL A 31 7.82 14.58 2.08
N LEU A 32 7.11 14.88 0.98
CA LEU A 32 5.91 14.16 0.57
C LEU A 32 6.23 12.79 -0.09
N PRO A 33 5.33 11.79 0.06
CA PRO A 33 5.44 10.52 -0.65
C PRO A 33 5.48 10.69 -2.18
N LYS A 34 6.27 9.86 -2.85
CA LYS A 34 6.33 9.82 -4.33
C LYS A 34 5.32 8.79 -4.84
N ASN A 35 4.15 9.28 -5.26
CA ASN A 35 3.11 8.47 -5.88
C ASN A 35 3.56 7.97 -7.26
N ILE A 36 3.04 6.81 -7.68
CA ILE A 36 3.43 6.13 -8.92
C ILE A 36 2.21 5.98 -9.84
N LEU A 37 2.34 6.44 -11.08
CA LEU A 37 1.40 6.16 -12.16
C LEU A 37 1.99 5.07 -13.06
N MET A 38 1.36 3.89 -13.11
CA MET A 38 1.79 2.80 -14.00
C MET A 38 0.96 2.81 -15.29
N ILE A 39 1.61 3.01 -16.43
CA ILE A 39 0.98 3.05 -17.75
C ILE A 39 1.33 1.77 -18.53
N GLY A 40 0.34 1.12 -19.12
CA GLY A 40 0.52 -0.08 -19.95
C GLY A 40 -0.77 -0.87 -20.15
N PRO A 41 -0.81 -1.88 -21.04
CA PRO A 41 -2.02 -2.64 -21.33
C PRO A 41 -2.46 -3.54 -20.16
N THR A 42 -3.67 -4.08 -20.23
CA THR A 42 -4.17 -5.06 -19.24
C THR A 42 -3.31 -6.34 -19.26
N GLY A 43 -3.29 -7.10 -18.17
CA GLY A 43 -2.55 -8.37 -18.10
C GLY A 43 -1.02 -8.29 -17.91
N VAL A 44 -0.38 -7.12 -18.07
CA VAL A 44 1.10 -7.00 -17.98
C VAL A 44 1.67 -6.99 -16.55
N GLY A 45 0.83 -7.11 -15.53
CA GLY A 45 1.27 -7.26 -14.14
C GLY A 45 1.30 -5.98 -13.27
N LYS A 46 0.74 -4.84 -13.72
CA LYS A 46 0.68 -3.58 -12.93
C LYS A 46 0.17 -3.78 -11.50
N THR A 47 -1.00 -4.42 -11.37
CA THR A 47 -1.62 -4.72 -10.07
C THR A 47 -0.80 -5.71 -9.25
N GLU A 48 -0.17 -6.69 -9.91
CA GLU A 48 0.64 -7.71 -9.22
C GLU A 48 1.93 -7.10 -8.65
N ILE A 49 2.55 -6.16 -9.36
CA ILE A 49 3.71 -5.40 -8.83
C ILE A 49 3.31 -4.67 -7.55
N ALA A 50 2.22 -3.90 -7.56
CA ALA A 50 1.76 -3.16 -6.38
C ALA A 50 1.43 -4.10 -5.20
N ARG A 51 0.71 -5.20 -5.47
CA ARG A 51 0.34 -6.21 -4.46
C ARG A 51 1.56 -6.87 -3.84
N ARG A 52 2.53 -7.30 -4.67
CA ARG A 52 3.76 -7.98 -4.21
C ARG A 52 4.63 -7.08 -3.37
N VAL A 53 4.75 -5.81 -3.77
CA VAL A 53 5.52 -4.80 -3.05
C VAL A 53 4.92 -4.58 -1.67
N ALA A 54 3.60 -4.43 -1.55
CA ALA A 54 2.95 -4.29 -0.26
C ALA A 54 3.18 -5.51 0.64
N LYS A 55 3.10 -6.72 0.09
CA LYS A 55 3.42 -7.96 0.81
C LYS A 55 4.86 -7.99 1.32
N LEU A 56 5.84 -7.63 0.49
CA LEU A 56 7.25 -7.56 0.88
C LEU A 56 7.51 -6.52 1.96
N ALA A 57 6.82 -5.38 1.88
CA ALA A 57 6.91 -4.31 2.88
C ALA A 57 6.06 -4.56 4.14
N GLN A 58 5.35 -5.69 4.22
CA GLN A 58 4.36 -5.99 5.28
C GLN A 58 3.37 -4.83 5.49
N ALA A 59 2.96 -4.19 4.40
CA ALA A 59 2.09 -3.01 4.42
C ALA A 59 0.63 -3.38 4.06
N PRO A 60 -0.37 -2.70 4.65
CA PRO A 60 -1.76 -2.86 4.24
C PRO A 60 -1.94 -2.43 2.78
N PHE A 61 -2.81 -3.15 2.06
CA PHE A 61 -3.02 -2.97 0.64
C PHE A 61 -4.48 -3.18 0.25
N ILE A 62 -5.00 -2.28 -0.59
CA ILE A 62 -6.32 -2.39 -1.19
C ILE A 62 -6.23 -2.10 -2.69
N LYS A 63 -7.13 -2.71 -3.48
CA LYS A 63 -7.32 -2.39 -4.90
C LYS A 63 -8.67 -1.72 -5.04
N VAL A 64 -8.68 -0.53 -5.63
CA VAL A 64 -9.88 0.26 -5.88
C VAL A 64 -9.98 0.59 -7.38
N GLU A 65 -11.19 0.64 -7.92
CA GLU A 65 -11.48 1.03 -9.30
C GLU A 65 -12.08 2.43 -9.30
N ALA A 66 -11.39 3.38 -9.94
CA ALA A 66 -11.75 4.80 -9.89
C ALA A 66 -13.14 5.10 -10.49
N THR A 67 -13.57 4.32 -11.49
CA THR A 67 -14.89 4.50 -12.15
C THR A 67 -16.07 4.32 -11.19
N LYS A 68 -15.88 3.57 -10.09
CA LYS A 68 -16.91 3.36 -9.05
C LYS A 68 -17.30 4.63 -8.30
N PHE A 69 -16.51 5.71 -8.40
CA PHE A 69 -16.74 6.98 -7.71
C PHE A 69 -17.28 8.07 -8.64
N THR A 70 -17.37 7.80 -9.95
CA THR A 70 -17.83 8.77 -10.96
C THR A 70 -19.09 8.31 -11.69
N GLU A 71 -19.54 7.06 -11.51
CA GLU A 71 -20.79 6.57 -12.08
C GLU A 71 -22.00 7.27 -11.42
N VAL A 72 -22.72 8.03 -12.24
CA VAL A 72 -23.91 8.81 -11.86
C VAL A 72 -24.96 7.87 -11.26
N GLY A 73 -25.26 8.05 -9.96
CA GLY A 73 -26.37 7.35 -9.29
C GLY A 73 -25.99 6.46 -8.10
N TYR A 74 -24.71 6.23 -7.80
CA TYR A 74 -24.33 5.45 -6.62
C TYR A 74 -24.10 6.36 -5.40
N VAL A 75 -25.13 6.53 -4.58
CA VAL A 75 -25.10 7.33 -3.33
C VAL A 75 -24.21 6.70 -2.23
N GLY A 76 -23.60 5.52 -2.47
CA GLY A 76 -23.05 4.67 -1.42
C GLY A 76 -21.52 4.49 -1.33
N ARG A 77 -20.71 4.97 -2.30
CA ARG A 77 -19.24 4.88 -2.19
C ARG A 77 -18.60 6.26 -2.23
N ASP A 78 -18.42 6.80 -1.05
CA ASP A 78 -17.59 7.97 -0.80
C ASP A 78 -16.10 7.62 -0.97
N VAL A 79 -15.29 8.55 -1.51
CA VAL A 79 -13.82 8.43 -1.64
C VAL A 79 -13.18 8.13 -0.27
N GLU A 80 -13.78 8.60 0.82
CA GLU A 80 -13.32 8.27 2.18
C GLU A 80 -13.35 6.76 2.49
N SER A 81 -14.20 5.99 1.81
CA SER A 81 -14.25 4.53 2.00
C SER A 81 -12.93 3.86 1.65
N ILE A 82 -12.14 4.43 0.73
CA ILE A 82 -10.81 3.92 0.37
C ILE A 82 -9.90 3.89 1.61
N VAL A 83 -9.91 4.95 2.41
CA VAL A 83 -9.10 5.02 3.62
C VAL A 83 -9.66 4.10 4.70
N ARG A 84 -11.00 4.03 4.86
CA ARG A 84 -11.65 3.11 5.81
C ARG A 84 -11.29 1.65 5.54
N ASP A 85 -11.39 1.21 4.29
CA ASP A 85 -11.06 -0.16 3.89
C ASP A 85 -9.57 -0.47 4.12
N LEU A 86 -8.68 0.49 3.86
CA LEU A 86 -7.24 0.33 4.12
C LEU A 86 -6.94 0.18 5.61
N VAL A 87 -7.61 0.96 6.46
CA VAL A 87 -7.47 0.88 7.93
C VAL A 87 -7.97 -0.47 8.43
N GLU A 88 -9.10 -0.97 7.92
CA GLU A 88 -9.63 -2.28 8.29
C GLU A 88 -8.63 -3.41 7.98
N VAL A 89 -8.02 -3.38 6.78
CA VAL A 89 -6.95 -4.31 6.41
C VAL A 89 -5.75 -4.21 7.38
N ALA A 90 -5.34 -3.00 7.74
CA ALA A 90 -4.24 -2.78 8.68
C ALA A 90 -4.55 -3.34 10.08
N LEU A 91 -5.77 -3.14 10.60
CA LEU A 91 -6.20 -3.66 11.89
C LEU A 91 -6.20 -5.19 11.90
N ASN A 92 -6.68 -5.82 10.84
CA ASN A 92 -6.68 -7.28 10.71
C ASN A 92 -5.24 -7.82 10.67
N MET A 93 -4.34 -7.18 9.92
CA MET A 93 -2.91 -7.54 9.91
C MET A 93 -2.26 -7.42 11.29
N ALA A 94 -2.57 -6.35 12.04
CA ALA A 94 -2.05 -6.15 13.38
C ALA A 94 -2.57 -7.20 14.37
N ARG A 95 -3.86 -7.53 14.32
CA ARG A 95 -4.48 -8.59 15.13
C ARG A 95 -3.83 -9.95 14.88
N GLU A 96 -3.61 -10.29 13.61
CA GLU A 96 -2.98 -11.57 13.26
C GLU A 96 -1.53 -11.65 13.75
N ARG A 97 -0.77 -10.55 13.64
CA ARG A 97 0.59 -10.47 14.18
C ARG A 97 0.61 -10.67 15.69
N MET A 98 -0.26 -9.96 16.43
CA MET A 98 -0.34 -10.08 17.89
C MET A 98 -0.72 -11.50 18.33
N ARG A 99 -1.66 -12.16 17.65
CA ARG A 99 -2.02 -13.56 17.94
C ARG A 99 -0.82 -14.50 17.82
N LYS A 100 -0.06 -14.39 16.72
CA LYS A 100 1.15 -15.18 16.50
C LYS A 100 2.23 -14.93 17.57
N GLU A 101 2.39 -13.69 18.00
CA GLU A 101 3.34 -13.33 19.07
C GLU A 101 2.95 -13.94 20.43
N VAL A 102 1.65 -14.01 20.74
CA VAL A 102 1.16 -14.64 21.98
C VAL A 102 1.29 -16.17 21.92
N GLU A 103 0.91 -16.81 20.81
CA GLU A 103 1.07 -18.26 20.60
C GLU A 103 2.54 -18.69 20.73
N ALA A 104 3.46 -17.93 20.13
CA ALA A 104 4.90 -18.21 20.23
C ALA A 104 5.43 -18.15 21.67
N ARG A 105 4.87 -17.27 22.52
CA ARG A 105 5.23 -17.16 23.95
C ARG A 105 4.61 -18.25 24.82
N ALA A 106 3.50 -18.84 24.39
CA ALA A 106 2.81 -19.90 25.13
C ALA A 106 3.40 -21.30 24.87
N HIS A 107 4.13 -21.47 23.76
CA HIS A 107 4.68 -22.74 23.30
C HIS A 107 6.22 -22.79 23.24
N GLY A 108 6.91 -21.74 23.69
CA GLY A 108 8.37 -21.69 23.86
C GLY A 108 8.73 -21.56 25.32
#